data_AF-A0A662LSP2-F1
#
_entry.id   AF-A0A662LSP2-F1
#
_cell.length_a   1.000
_cell.length_b   1.000
_cell.length_c   1.000
_cell.angle_alpha   90.00
_cell.angle_beta   90.00
_cell.angle_gamma   90.00
#
_symmetry.space_group_name_H-M   'P 1'
#
loop_
_entity.id
_entity.type
_entity.pdbx_description
1 polymer ?
#
loop_
_entity_poly.entity_id
_entity_poly.type
_entity_poly.pdbx_seq_one_letter_code
_entity_poly.pdbx_strand_id
1 'polypeptide(L)'
;PSISQDAINLPTQFSWQDIDGIDFTTPIRDQSPFPSCETFAITAALETMIQYKVGFPFGCDLSEAHLYFYSGGNIDWGSIPENDTNMLIEHGIPDEACWPYPEELKQYPLNTTADNWMNRTVKISDWYYLEEDIDEIKKALINNGPVPTYFQVFDDFLKYKQGVYRHRWGDYRGIHYVCIMGWNDDPGYWIIKNSWGTEYQNEGWFNIAYGECSIEKKSFYLDGVYGQYPIVYVDDDNIFGPWDGSINNPYLTIQQGIDHSYEGWTVFVKNGVYNEHVLINKTINLKGENKFSTIIDGDSMGHVITISKPHVIISGFTIQNSGKRPFEAGIKTLSLYSNATIQDNIFQDNGIGVFLNYAYTEDYEKSSWNVIHNNLFTRNIDGLYIHWSNNNEITSNVFRDNADDGIEMEASKYSLIENNIFEENKGYGLYLRAASHQNNIKHNDFINHKTHVYFDGSLKNIWQRNYWDDSNWILLKPIRGQIDIYDIPWINFDLFPSLKPNN
;
A
#
# COMPACT_ATOMS: atom_id res chain seq x y z
N PRO A 1 -1.38 33.78 35.25
CA PRO A 1 -1.71 33.43 33.84
C PRO A 1 -1.25 31.99 33.55
N SER A 2 -2.08 31.03 33.93
CA SER A 2 -1.92 29.62 33.60
C SER A 2 -2.66 29.38 32.29
N ILE A 3 -1.92 29.08 31.24
CA ILE A 3 -2.48 28.62 29.98
C ILE A 3 -3.09 27.24 30.27
N SER A 4 -4.38 27.10 30.01
CA SER A 4 -5.12 25.85 30.14
C SER A 4 -4.46 24.78 29.26
N GLN A 5 -4.14 23.64 29.86
CA GLN A 5 -4.00 22.39 29.10
C GLN A 5 -5.33 22.16 28.41
N ASP A 6 -5.39 22.40 27.10
CA ASP A 6 -6.46 21.86 26.28
C ASP A 6 -6.40 20.34 26.47
N ALA A 7 -7.43 19.79 27.13
CA ALA A 7 -7.59 18.36 27.26
C ALA A 7 -7.71 17.80 25.84
N ILE A 8 -6.64 17.17 25.36
CA ILE A 8 -6.70 16.35 24.16
C ILE A 8 -7.74 15.28 24.46
N ASN A 9 -8.90 15.37 23.83
CA ASN A 9 -9.89 14.31 23.87
C ASN A 9 -9.30 13.14 23.09
N LEU A 10 -8.62 12.23 23.80
CA LEU A 10 -8.16 10.96 23.24
C LEU A 10 -9.38 10.18 22.74
N PRO A 11 -9.29 9.51 21.59
CA PRO A 11 -10.36 8.65 21.14
C PRO A 11 -10.53 7.48 22.12
N THR A 12 -11.76 6.97 22.22
CA THR A 12 -12.07 5.82 23.10
C THR A 12 -11.44 4.52 22.61
N GLN A 13 -10.98 4.49 21.37
CA GLN A 13 -10.23 3.40 20.76
C GLN A 13 -9.25 3.94 19.72
N PHE A 14 -8.15 3.24 19.53
CA PHE A 14 -7.16 3.51 18.50
C PHE A 14 -6.38 2.23 18.23
N SER A 15 -5.97 2.01 16.98
CA SER A 15 -5.10 0.88 16.64
C SER A 15 -4.24 1.25 15.43
N TRP A 16 -2.95 0.94 15.49
CA TRP A 16 -2.06 0.97 14.33
C TRP A 16 -2.46 -0.05 13.25
N GLN A 17 -3.34 -0.99 13.58
CA GLN A 17 -4.00 -1.89 12.62
C GLN A 17 -5.08 -1.19 11.78
N ASP A 18 -5.47 0.04 12.13
CA ASP A 18 -6.51 0.80 11.44
C ASP A 18 -6.27 2.31 11.61
N ILE A 19 -5.42 2.88 10.75
CA ILE A 19 -5.25 4.32 10.59
C ILE A 19 -5.96 4.74 9.30
N ASP A 20 -7.15 5.31 9.43
CA ASP A 20 -8.01 5.70 8.31
C ASP A 20 -8.26 4.57 7.29
N GLY A 21 -8.41 3.33 7.78
CA GLY A 21 -8.62 2.13 6.96
C GLY A 21 -7.34 1.46 6.46
N ILE A 22 -6.15 1.93 6.88
CA ILE A 22 -4.86 1.34 6.52
C ILE A 22 -4.21 0.69 7.76
N ASP A 23 -3.89 -0.60 7.65
CA ASP A 23 -3.09 -1.34 8.64
C ASP A 23 -1.60 -1.05 8.40
N PHE A 24 -0.96 -0.33 9.32
CA PHE A 24 0.46 -0.03 9.26
C PHE A 24 1.32 -1.01 10.07
N THR A 25 0.75 -2.07 10.62
CA THR A 25 1.51 -3.11 11.32
C THR A 25 2.09 -4.13 10.34
N THR A 26 2.93 -5.02 10.86
CA THR A 26 3.55 -6.14 10.13
C THR A 26 3.05 -7.48 10.69
N PRO A 27 3.23 -8.62 9.97
CA PRO A 27 2.83 -9.94 10.45
C PRO A 27 3.41 -10.30 11.84
N ILE A 28 2.75 -11.22 12.54
CA ILE A 28 3.27 -11.80 13.79
C ILE A 28 4.48 -12.70 13.47
N ARG A 29 5.50 -12.61 14.32
CA ARG A 29 6.69 -13.48 14.27
C ARG A 29 6.83 -14.36 15.51
N ASP A 30 7.79 -15.27 15.49
CA ASP A 30 8.12 -16.16 16.60
C ASP A 30 9.57 -15.95 17.04
N GLN A 31 9.77 -15.59 18.31
CA GLN A 31 11.07 -15.38 18.93
C GLN A 31 11.80 -16.69 19.25
N SER A 32 11.10 -17.83 19.24
CA SER A 32 11.73 -19.11 19.47
C SER A 32 12.86 -19.34 18.45
N PRO A 33 14.05 -19.83 18.87
CA PRO A 33 14.35 -20.44 20.17
C PRO A 33 15.07 -19.52 21.18
N PHE A 34 15.23 -18.22 20.91
CA PHE A 34 16.01 -17.33 21.79
C PHE A 34 15.12 -16.48 22.72
N PRO A 35 15.64 -16.07 23.89
CA PRO A 35 14.92 -15.17 24.80
C PRO A 35 15.01 -13.70 24.33
N SER A 36 14.53 -13.38 23.14
CA SER A 36 14.72 -12.10 22.44
C SER A 36 13.49 -11.19 22.37
N CYS A 37 12.55 -11.35 23.29
CA CYS A 37 11.26 -10.65 23.26
C CYS A 37 11.38 -9.11 23.15
N GLU A 38 12.43 -8.55 23.74
CA GLU A 38 12.77 -7.12 23.71
C GLU A 38 12.89 -6.63 22.27
N THR A 39 13.68 -7.34 21.45
CA THR A 39 13.96 -6.91 20.07
C THR A 39 12.78 -7.10 19.16
N PHE A 40 11.94 -8.13 19.36
CA PHE A 40 10.68 -8.26 18.64
C PHE A 40 9.71 -7.12 18.95
N ALA A 41 9.59 -6.72 20.22
CA ALA A 41 8.74 -5.60 20.61
C ALA A 41 9.21 -4.27 19.97
N ILE A 42 10.52 -4.03 20.00
CA ILE A 42 11.14 -2.82 19.43
C ILE A 42 11.04 -2.82 17.90
N THR A 43 11.37 -3.93 17.23
CA THR A 43 11.29 -4.06 15.77
C THR A 43 9.86 -3.87 15.28
N ALA A 44 8.87 -4.45 15.97
CA ALA A 44 7.47 -4.25 15.63
C ALA A 44 7.04 -2.76 15.66
N ALA A 45 7.52 -1.99 16.64
CA ALA A 45 7.27 -0.55 16.70
C ALA A 45 7.97 0.17 15.54
N LEU A 46 9.25 -0.13 15.33
CA LEU A 46 10.08 0.48 14.30
C LEU A 46 9.54 0.25 12.88
N GLU A 47 9.18 -0.99 12.54
CA GLU A 47 8.55 -1.34 11.25
C GLU A 47 7.26 -0.56 11.02
N THR A 48 6.39 -0.50 12.03
CA THR A 48 5.13 0.24 11.95
C THR A 48 5.38 1.73 11.70
N MET A 49 6.32 2.33 12.44
CA MET A 49 6.73 3.71 12.26
C MET A 49 7.32 3.96 10.86
N ILE A 50 8.10 3.01 10.31
CA ILE A 50 8.68 3.10 8.97
C ILE A 50 7.59 3.08 7.91
N GLN A 51 6.65 2.13 7.99
CA GLN A 51 5.53 2.05 7.05
C GLN A 51 4.69 3.32 7.09
N TYR A 52 4.39 3.83 8.29
CA TYR A 52 3.68 5.09 8.47
C TYR A 52 4.45 6.28 7.90
N LYS A 53 5.78 6.35 8.14
CA LYS A 53 6.63 7.42 7.62
C LYS A 53 6.77 7.40 6.09
N VAL A 54 6.87 6.20 5.51
CA VAL A 54 6.89 6.01 4.05
C VAL A 54 5.54 6.36 3.43
N GLY A 55 4.47 6.27 4.23
CA GLY A 55 3.11 6.67 3.87
C GLY A 55 2.25 5.52 3.33
N PHE A 56 2.74 4.28 3.36
CA PHE A 56 1.98 3.09 2.99
C PHE A 56 2.60 1.79 3.57
N PRO A 57 1.81 0.73 3.81
CA PRO A 57 2.26 -0.52 4.43
C PRO A 57 2.91 -1.47 3.41
N PHE A 58 4.23 -1.35 3.24
CA PHE A 58 4.98 -2.14 2.26
C PHE A 58 5.45 -3.52 2.75
N GLY A 59 5.08 -3.95 3.96
CA GLY A 59 5.59 -5.17 4.56
C GLY A 59 7.06 -5.04 4.99
N CYS A 60 7.39 -3.99 5.74
CA CYS A 60 8.72 -3.83 6.31
C CYS A 60 9.09 -5.08 7.13
N ASP A 61 10.27 -5.65 6.90
CA ASP A 61 10.74 -6.86 7.58
C ASP A 61 12.20 -6.63 8.01
N LEU A 62 12.39 -6.27 9.28
CA LEU A 62 13.69 -5.96 9.87
C LEU A 62 14.23 -7.13 10.68
N SER A 63 15.54 -7.20 10.82
CA SER A 63 16.20 -8.31 11.50
C SER A 63 16.21 -8.16 13.01
N GLU A 64 15.32 -8.89 13.70
CA GLU A 64 15.37 -9.00 15.16
C GLU A 64 16.63 -9.70 15.65
N ALA A 65 17.15 -10.68 14.89
CA ALA A 65 18.38 -11.40 15.25
C ALA A 65 19.57 -10.45 15.24
N HIS A 66 19.65 -9.58 14.23
CA HIS A 66 20.69 -8.57 14.18
C HIS A 66 20.61 -7.64 15.38
N LEU A 67 19.43 -7.07 15.70
CA LEU A 67 19.27 -6.21 16.86
C LEU A 67 19.66 -6.94 18.16
N TYR A 68 19.20 -8.17 18.31
CA TYR A 68 19.36 -8.97 19.52
C TYR A 68 20.82 -9.28 19.82
N PHE A 69 21.54 -9.85 18.86
CA PHE A 69 22.89 -10.33 19.09
C PHE A 69 23.91 -9.19 19.14
N TYR A 70 23.71 -8.11 18.38
CA TYR A 70 24.62 -6.94 18.45
C TYR A 70 24.45 -6.14 19.73
N SER A 71 23.26 -6.12 20.32
CA SER A 71 22.98 -5.39 21.57
C SER A 71 23.36 -6.17 22.83
N GLY A 72 23.92 -7.39 22.67
CA GLY A 72 24.46 -8.22 23.73
C GLY A 72 23.58 -9.40 24.16
N GLY A 73 22.46 -9.64 23.46
CA GLY A 73 21.62 -10.82 23.65
C GLY A 73 22.38 -12.12 23.33
N ASN A 74 22.01 -13.22 24.00
CA ASN A 74 22.64 -14.52 23.80
C ASN A 74 21.66 -15.68 24.06
N ILE A 75 22.15 -16.92 24.08
CA ILE A 75 21.29 -18.10 24.28
C ILE A 75 20.73 -18.22 25.70
N ASP A 76 21.45 -17.69 26.70
CA ASP A 76 21.11 -17.86 28.11
C ASP A 76 20.31 -16.68 28.68
N TRP A 77 20.37 -15.52 28.03
CA TRP A 77 19.78 -14.27 28.50
C TRP A 77 19.39 -13.36 27.33
N GLY A 78 18.31 -12.60 27.53
CA GLY A 78 17.80 -11.64 26.55
C GLY A 78 18.70 -10.43 26.31
N SER A 79 18.19 -9.40 25.65
CA SER A 79 18.88 -8.12 25.49
C SER A 79 18.39 -7.10 26.51
N ILE A 80 19.04 -5.94 26.57
CA ILE A 80 18.62 -4.84 27.44
C ILE A 80 17.99 -3.78 26.53
N PRO A 81 16.74 -3.34 26.75
CA PRO A 81 16.08 -2.37 25.87
C PRO A 81 16.89 -1.09 25.66
N GLU A 82 17.60 -0.61 26.68
CA GLU A 82 18.49 0.54 26.55
C GLU A 82 19.67 0.26 25.60
N ASN A 83 20.22 -0.95 25.59
CA ASN A 83 21.25 -1.33 24.62
C ASN A 83 20.66 -1.46 23.21
N ASP A 84 19.47 -2.07 23.09
CA ASP A 84 18.78 -2.26 21.81
C ASP A 84 18.46 -0.92 21.16
N THR A 85 17.87 0.00 21.92
CA THR A 85 17.52 1.34 21.45
C THR A 85 18.77 2.21 21.19
N ASN A 86 19.82 2.11 22.02
CA ASN A 86 21.10 2.76 21.72
C ASN A 86 21.75 2.18 20.47
N MET A 87 21.64 0.87 20.21
CA MET A 87 22.06 0.26 18.96
C MET A 87 21.29 0.87 17.79
N LEU A 88 19.97 1.06 17.90
CA LEU A 88 19.18 1.73 16.87
C LEU A 88 19.64 3.16 16.58
N ILE A 89 20.05 3.91 17.61
CA ILE A 89 20.62 5.26 17.45
C ILE A 89 21.99 5.20 16.76
N GLU A 90 22.91 4.40 17.31
CA GLU A 90 24.32 4.36 16.91
C GLU A 90 24.51 3.69 15.55
N HIS A 91 23.84 2.57 15.33
CA HIS A 91 24.09 1.63 14.23
C HIS A 91 22.85 1.36 13.36
N GLY A 92 21.66 1.28 13.95
CA GLY A 92 20.44 0.88 13.26
C GLY A 92 20.37 -0.61 12.96
N ILE A 93 19.20 -1.09 12.54
CA ILE A 93 18.98 -2.51 12.21
C ILE A 93 18.72 -2.70 10.72
N PRO A 94 19.29 -3.74 10.10
CA PRO A 94 19.06 -4.04 8.69
C PRO A 94 17.73 -4.78 8.49
N ASP A 95 17.38 -5.00 7.23
CA ASP A 95 16.27 -5.90 6.87
C ASP A 95 16.57 -7.36 7.27
N GLU A 96 15.52 -8.16 7.41
CA GLU A 96 15.59 -9.54 7.89
C GLU A 96 16.54 -10.43 7.06
N ALA A 97 16.67 -10.18 5.75
CA ALA A 97 17.56 -10.98 4.91
C ALA A 97 19.06 -10.76 5.23
N CYS A 98 19.43 -9.71 5.96
CA CYS A 98 20.79 -9.53 6.45
C CYS A 98 21.16 -10.54 7.53
N TRP A 99 20.25 -10.86 8.43
CA TRP A 99 20.44 -11.91 9.42
C TRP A 99 19.08 -12.53 9.73
N PRO A 100 18.66 -13.55 8.96
CA PRO A 100 17.39 -14.21 9.20
C PRO A 100 17.34 -14.75 10.63
N TYR A 101 16.19 -14.60 11.27
CA TYR A 101 15.99 -15.05 12.62
C TYR A 101 16.21 -16.57 12.72
N PRO A 102 17.17 -17.07 13.53
CA PRO A 102 17.56 -18.47 13.46
C PRO A 102 16.49 -19.39 14.03
N GLU A 103 16.11 -20.42 13.28
CA GLU A 103 15.10 -21.40 13.70
C GLU A 103 15.64 -22.41 14.75
N GLU A 104 16.96 -22.57 14.85
CA GLU A 104 17.60 -23.54 15.74
C GLU A 104 18.77 -22.95 16.54
N LEU A 105 18.87 -23.32 17.82
CA LEU A 105 19.96 -22.91 18.73
C LEU A 105 21.37 -23.27 18.22
N LYS A 106 21.50 -24.33 17.41
CA LYS A 106 22.78 -24.79 16.87
C LYS A 106 23.39 -23.82 15.86
N GLN A 107 22.61 -22.87 15.37
CA GLN A 107 23.08 -21.86 14.43
C GLN A 107 23.82 -20.71 15.15
N TYR A 108 24.10 -20.79 16.46
CA TYR A 108 24.71 -19.70 17.23
C TYR A 108 26.09 -20.04 17.85
N PRO A 109 27.08 -19.10 17.84
CA PRO A 109 27.10 -17.81 17.16
C PRO A 109 27.62 -17.93 15.72
N LEU A 110 26.79 -18.33 14.76
CA LEU A 110 27.06 -18.01 13.36
C LEU A 110 26.50 -16.63 13.14
N ASN A 111 27.38 -15.63 13.24
CA ASN A 111 27.06 -14.32 12.71
C ASN A 111 26.94 -14.45 11.18
N THR A 112 25.71 -14.55 10.69
CA THR A 112 25.38 -14.57 9.25
C THR A 112 25.06 -13.18 8.74
N THR A 113 25.33 -12.13 9.53
CA THR A 113 25.10 -10.75 9.11
C THR A 113 25.77 -10.51 7.77
N ALA A 114 25.00 -10.10 6.77
CA ALA A 114 25.56 -9.74 5.47
C ALA A 114 26.62 -8.65 5.63
N ASP A 115 27.75 -8.76 4.92
CA ASP A 115 28.87 -7.83 5.04
C ASP A 115 28.48 -6.35 4.79
N ASN A 116 27.40 -6.12 4.04
CA ASN A 116 26.87 -4.80 3.71
C ASN A 116 25.73 -4.31 4.63
N TRP A 117 25.47 -5.00 5.75
CA TRP A 117 24.31 -4.72 6.61
C TRP A 117 24.22 -3.27 7.07
N MET A 118 25.34 -2.62 7.41
CA MET A 118 25.36 -1.23 7.87
C MET A 118 24.73 -0.28 6.85
N ASN A 119 24.81 -0.62 5.56
CA ASN A 119 24.20 0.17 4.51
C ASN A 119 22.69 -0.04 4.42
N ARG A 120 22.15 -1.13 4.96
CA ARG A 120 20.73 -1.51 4.86
C ARG A 120 19.95 -1.13 6.12
N THR A 121 20.56 -0.34 7.00
CA THR A 121 20.01 -0.07 8.33
C THR A 121 18.99 1.05 8.35
N VAL A 122 18.00 0.87 9.23
CA VAL A 122 17.10 1.91 9.73
C VAL A 122 17.43 2.21 11.19
N LYS A 123 17.30 3.48 11.57
CA LYS A 123 17.70 4.09 12.83
C LYS A 123 16.56 4.89 13.45
N ILE A 124 16.70 5.20 14.73
CA ILE A 124 15.85 6.13 15.47
C ILE A 124 16.65 7.36 15.90
N SER A 125 15.99 8.50 16.12
CA SER A 125 16.66 9.73 16.56
C SER A 125 16.95 9.70 18.05
N ASP A 126 15.99 9.22 18.84
CA ASP A 126 16.13 9.05 20.28
C ASP A 126 15.06 8.06 20.78
N TRP A 127 14.97 7.85 22.09
CA TRP A 127 13.89 7.10 22.73
C TRP A 127 13.68 7.58 24.17
N TYR A 128 12.47 7.42 24.69
CA TYR A 128 12.12 7.92 26.03
C TYR A 128 11.17 6.98 26.78
N TYR A 129 11.45 6.76 28.06
CA TYR A 129 10.50 6.13 28.96
C TYR A 129 9.29 7.02 29.18
N LEU A 130 8.13 6.37 29.24
CA LEU A 130 6.86 6.97 29.59
C LEU A 130 6.63 6.88 31.10
N GLU A 131 5.86 7.83 31.61
CA GLU A 131 5.27 7.69 32.94
C GLU A 131 4.31 6.48 32.96
N GLU A 132 4.17 5.83 34.12
CA GLU A 132 3.28 4.66 34.31
C GLU A 132 1.80 5.08 34.34
N ASP A 133 1.34 5.73 33.29
CA ASP A 133 0.01 6.33 33.14
C ASP A 133 -0.62 5.96 31.80
N ILE A 134 -1.90 5.56 31.85
CA ILE A 134 -2.65 5.09 30.69
C ILE A 134 -2.77 6.19 29.62
N ASP A 135 -3.03 7.44 30.03
CA ASP A 135 -3.24 8.53 29.08
C ASP A 135 -1.93 8.97 28.43
N GLU A 136 -0.80 8.90 29.16
CA GLU A 136 0.53 9.13 28.57
C GLU A 136 0.90 8.07 27.52
N ILE A 137 0.60 6.79 27.78
CA ILE A 137 0.80 5.72 26.79
C ILE A 137 -0.08 5.94 25.55
N LYS A 138 -1.35 6.32 25.74
CA LYS A 138 -2.25 6.65 24.62
C LYS A 138 -1.75 7.84 23.79
N LYS A 139 -1.23 8.89 24.45
CA LYS A 139 -0.63 10.05 23.74
C LYS A 139 0.58 9.63 22.94
N ALA A 140 1.46 8.79 23.50
CA ALA A 140 2.63 8.28 22.79
C ALA A 140 2.23 7.43 21.58
N LEU A 141 1.21 6.58 21.71
CA LEU A 141 0.67 5.78 20.62
C LEU A 141 0.24 6.61 19.41
N ILE A 142 -0.38 7.77 19.65
CA ILE A 142 -0.80 8.69 18.58
C ILE A 142 0.38 9.48 18.03
N ASN A 143 1.22 10.04 18.92
CA ASN A 143 2.20 11.05 18.53
C ASN A 143 3.53 10.48 18.03
N ASN A 144 3.90 9.30 18.50
CA ASN A 144 5.24 8.73 18.32
C ASN A 144 5.22 7.40 17.56
N GLY A 145 4.24 6.54 17.81
CA GLY A 145 4.19 5.19 17.23
C GLY A 145 3.80 4.13 18.26
N PRO A 146 3.82 2.85 17.88
CA PRO A 146 3.63 1.77 18.84
C PRO A 146 4.60 1.84 20.02
N VAL A 147 4.17 1.31 21.16
CA VAL A 147 4.88 1.45 22.44
C VAL A 147 5.39 0.07 22.90
N PRO A 148 6.69 -0.22 22.75
CA PRO A 148 7.30 -1.36 23.40
C PRO A 148 7.18 -1.28 24.93
N THR A 149 6.90 -2.41 25.57
CA THR A 149 6.77 -2.55 27.02
C THR A 149 7.05 -4.00 27.43
N TYR A 150 7.03 -4.29 28.75
CA TYR A 150 6.98 -5.66 29.26
C TYR A 150 5.73 -5.89 30.08
N PHE A 151 5.37 -7.16 30.26
CA PHE A 151 4.47 -7.57 31.32
C PHE A 151 4.97 -8.85 32.00
N GLN A 152 4.40 -9.13 33.17
CA GLN A 152 4.69 -10.32 33.95
C GLN A 152 3.84 -11.49 33.43
N VAL A 153 4.52 -12.57 33.06
CA VAL A 153 3.88 -13.82 32.61
C VAL A 153 3.62 -14.72 33.80
N PHE A 154 2.42 -15.27 33.88
CA PHE A 154 1.99 -16.26 34.86
C PHE A 154 1.50 -17.53 34.16
N ASP A 155 1.35 -18.65 34.91
CA ASP A 155 0.89 -19.93 34.33
C ASP A 155 -0.43 -19.85 33.58
N ASP A 156 -1.35 -19.00 34.03
CA ASP A 156 -2.65 -18.85 33.40
C ASP A 156 -2.58 -18.14 32.05
N PHE A 157 -1.60 -17.25 31.84
CA PHE A 157 -1.35 -16.63 30.53
C PHE A 157 -0.95 -17.67 29.49
N LEU A 158 -0.13 -18.67 29.87
CA LEU A 158 0.25 -19.77 28.97
C LEU A 158 -0.96 -20.60 28.50
N LYS A 159 -2.08 -20.53 29.22
CA LYS A 159 -3.34 -21.22 28.90
C LYS A 159 -4.43 -20.28 28.40
N TYR A 160 -4.18 -18.98 28.37
CA TYR A 160 -5.09 -18.00 27.80
C TYR A 160 -5.33 -18.32 26.31
N LYS A 161 -6.46 -17.89 25.76
CA LYS A 161 -6.89 -18.24 24.39
C LYS A 161 -7.57 -17.10 23.65
N GLN A 162 -8.42 -16.33 24.35
CA GLN A 162 -9.19 -15.23 23.75
C GLN A 162 -9.80 -14.33 24.82
N GLY A 163 -10.24 -13.13 24.42
CA GLY A 163 -10.90 -12.15 25.27
C GLY A 163 -9.97 -11.04 25.73
N VAL A 164 -10.12 -10.62 26.98
CA VAL A 164 -9.22 -9.67 27.64
C VAL A 164 -8.58 -10.40 28.81
N TYR A 165 -7.27 -10.64 28.73
CA TYR A 165 -6.51 -11.31 29.77
C TYR A 165 -6.48 -10.45 31.05
N ARG A 166 -6.69 -11.15 32.17
CA ARG A 166 -6.54 -10.66 33.55
C ARG A 166 -5.96 -11.82 34.34
N HIS A 167 -4.91 -11.59 35.12
CA HIS A 167 -4.31 -12.66 35.89
C HIS A 167 -5.27 -13.13 36.99
N ARG A 168 -5.37 -14.45 37.19
CA ARG A 168 -6.27 -15.10 38.14
C ARG A 168 -5.57 -16.14 39.01
N TRP A 169 -4.63 -16.88 38.45
CA TRP A 169 -3.95 -17.97 39.16
C TRP A 169 -2.62 -18.33 38.48
N GLY A 170 -1.73 -19.01 39.20
CA GLY A 170 -0.48 -19.50 38.62
C GLY A 170 0.76 -18.83 39.20
N ASP A 171 1.88 -19.52 39.09
CA ASP A 171 3.16 -18.99 39.53
C ASP A 171 3.71 -18.00 38.50
N TYR A 172 4.46 -17.02 38.97
CA TYR A 172 5.22 -16.10 38.13
C TYR A 172 6.26 -16.87 37.30
N ARG A 173 6.29 -16.64 35.99
CA ARG A 173 7.17 -17.32 35.03
C ARG A 173 8.30 -16.44 34.52
N GLY A 174 8.12 -15.13 34.52
CA GLY A 174 9.12 -14.19 34.04
C GLY A 174 8.49 -12.89 33.57
N ILE A 175 9.34 -11.98 33.09
CA ILE A 175 8.91 -10.84 32.28
C ILE A 175 8.95 -11.24 30.81
N HIS A 176 8.10 -10.64 30.01
CA HIS A 176 8.06 -10.82 28.56
C HIS A 176 7.79 -9.47 27.89
N TYR A 177 8.64 -9.09 26.96
CA TYR A 177 8.49 -7.85 26.20
C TYR A 177 7.54 -8.03 25.02
N VAL A 178 6.70 -7.02 24.80
CA VAL A 178 5.65 -6.98 23.79
C VAL A 178 5.45 -5.54 23.30
N CYS A 179 4.71 -5.35 22.22
CA CYS A 179 4.44 -4.03 21.68
C CYS A 179 2.94 -3.68 21.78
N ILE A 180 2.63 -2.57 22.43
CA ILE A 180 1.28 -2.00 22.45
C ILE A 180 1.03 -1.35 21.10
N MET A 181 0.02 -1.85 20.38
CA MET A 181 -0.36 -1.37 19.06
C MET A 181 -1.64 -0.51 19.07
N GLY A 182 -2.34 -0.47 20.20
CA GLY A 182 -3.61 0.23 20.30
C GLY A 182 -4.31 -0.02 21.62
N TRP A 183 -5.53 0.49 21.75
CA TRP A 183 -6.34 0.35 22.95
C TRP A 183 -7.84 0.40 22.65
N ASN A 184 -8.64 -0.03 23.63
CA ASN A 184 -10.07 0.19 23.67
C ASN A 184 -10.53 0.38 25.12
N ASP A 185 -11.21 1.50 25.39
CA ASP A 185 -11.70 1.88 26.72
C ASP A 185 -12.90 1.06 27.21
N ASP A 186 -13.61 0.35 26.35
CA ASP A 186 -14.72 -0.54 26.71
C ASP A 186 -14.52 -1.95 26.14
N PRO A 187 -14.15 -2.95 26.96
CA PRO A 187 -14.13 -2.98 28.43
C PRO A 187 -12.81 -2.55 29.10
N GLY A 188 -11.92 -1.82 28.41
CA GLY A 188 -10.67 -1.30 28.97
C GLY A 188 -9.49 -2.26 28.83
N TYR A 189 -8.80 -2.20 27.69
CA TYR A 189 -7.65 -3.06 27.38
C TYR A 189 -6.67 -2.45 26.38
N TRP A 190 -5.44 -2.96 26.41
CA TRP A 190 -4.41 -2.75 25.39
C TRP A 190 -4.47 -3.84 24.33
N ILE A 191 -4.24 -3.46 23.07
CA ILE A 191 -4.06 -4.37 21.93
C ILE A 191 -2.57 -4.65 21.80
N ILE A 192 -2.17 -5.90 21.93
CA ILE A 192 -0.76 -6.28 22.04
C ILE A 192 -0.34 -7.17 20.87
N LYS A 193 0.76 -6.79 20.22
CA LYS A 193 1.49 -7.65 19.28
C LYS A 193 2.48 -8.52 20.08
N ASN A 194 2.28 -9.84 20.05
CA ASN A 194 3.18 -10.80 20.69
C ASN A 194 4.22 -11.35 19.70
N SER A 195 5.16 -12.15 20.21
CA SER A 195 6.27 -12.74 19.46
C SER A 195 6.38 -14.26 19.64
N TRP A 196 5.27 -14.99 19.80
CA TRP A 196 5.24 -16.46 19.99
C TRP A 196 4.60 -17.20 18.81
N GLY A 197 4.68 -16.61 17.62
CA GLY A 197 4.11 -17.17 16.40
C GLY A 197 2.59 -17.05 16.31
N THR A 198 2.06 -17.28 15.11
CA THR A 198 0.63 -17.21 14.82
C THR A 198 -0.17 -18.36 15.42
N GLU A 199 0.47 -19.49 15.70
CA GLU A 199 -0.16 -20.63 16.38
C GLU A 199 -0.51 -20.32 17.85
N TYR A 200 0.08 -19.26 18.41
CA TYR A 200 -0.26 -18.80 19.74
C TYR A 200 -1.55 -17.97 19.71
N GLN A 201 -2.64 -18.59 20.17
CA GLN A 201 -3.91 -17.92 20.47
C GLN A 201 -4.52 -17.20 19.25
N ASN A 202 -4.94 -15.93 19.42
CA ASN A 202 -5.61 -15.10 18.40
C ASN A 202 -4.62 -14.64 17.32
N GLU A 203 -4.09 -15.62 16.58
CA GLU A 203 -3.10 -15.43 15.51
C GLU A 203 -1.85 -14.68 15.98
N GLY A 204 -1.46 -14.84 17.26
CA GLY A 204 -0.34 -14.15 17.90
C GLY A 204 -0.67 -12.83 18.58
N TRP A 205 -1.88 -12.31 18.42
CA TRP A 205 -2.33 -11.11 19.12
C TRP A 205 -2.97 -11.45 20.46
N PHE A 206 -2.94 -10.53 21.42
CA PHE A 206 -3.77 -10.63 22.61
C PHE A 206 -4.19 -9.27 23.13
N ASN A 207 -5.25 -9.28 23.94
CA ASN A 207 -5.66 -8.10 24.69
C ASN A 207 -5.43 -8.35 26.18
N ILE A 208 -4.90 -7.34 26.87
CA ILE A 208 -4.68 -7.37 28.32
C ILE A 208 -5.35 -6.16 28.95
N ALA A 209 -6.05 -6.35 30.07
CA ALA A 209 -6.75 -5.24 30.71
C ALA A 209 -5.76 -4.21 31.26
N TYR A 210 -6.19 -2.96 31.33
CA TYR A 210 -5.40 -1.90 31.95
C TYR A 210 -5.04 -2.24 33.41
N GLY A 211 -3.81 -1.94 33.81
CA GLY A 211 -3.28 -2.16 35.16
C GLY A 211 -2.88 -3.60 35.46
N GLU A 212 -3.03 -4.53 34.51
CA GLU A 212 -2.71 -5.94 34.72
C GLU A 212 -1.24 -6.24 34.45
N CYS A 213 -0.68 -7.15 35.25
CA CYS A 213 0.65 -7.74 35.05
C CYS A 213 1.78 -6.74 34.80
N SER A 214 1.66 -5.51 35.32
CA SER A 214 2.63 -4.42 35.12
C SER A 214 2.81 -3.99 33.65
N ILE A 215 1.83 -4.20 32.76
CA ILE A 215 1.94 -3.87 31.32
C ILE A 215 2.22 -2.39 31.04
N GLU A 216 1.80 -1.47 31.92
CA GLU A 216 2.10 -0.04 31.79
C GLU A 216 3.51 0.35 32.29
N LYS A 217 4.27 -0.59 32.86
CA LYS A 217 5.57 -0.28 33.46
C LYS A 217 6.70 -0.36 32.46
N LYS A 218 7.63 0.58 32.55
CA LYS A 218 8.78 0.68 31.64
C LYS A 218 8.37 0.70 30.16
N SER A 219 7.17 1.18 29.86
CA SER A 219 6.76 1.54 28.51
C SER A 219 7.67 2.65 28.00
N PHE A 220 8.07 2.58 26.73
CA PHE A 220 8.86 3.63 26.08
C PHE A 220 8.40 3.81 24.65
N TYR A 221 8.66 4.99 24.09
CA TYR A 221 8.47 5.24 22.67
C TYR A 221 9.81 5.47 21.98
N LEU A 222 9.85 5.16 20.69
CA LEU A 222 10.95 5.50 19.80
C LEU A 222 10.67 6.88 19.19
N ASP A 223 11.66 7.76 19.14
CA ASP A 223 11.53 9.09 18.55
C ASP A 223 12.18 9.12 17.17
N GLY A 224 11.36 9.39 16.15
CA GLY A 224 11.79 9.45 14.75
C GLY A 224 12.28 8.10 14.19
N VAL A 225 12.21 7.95 12.87
CA VAL A 225 12.81 6.82 12.13
C VAL A 225 13.50 7.32 10.87
N TYR A 226 14.71 6.88 10.56
CA TYR A 226 15.46 7.29 9.36
C TYR A 226 16.49 6.24 8.94
N GLY A 227 16.90 6.19 7.67
CA GLY A 227 17.89 5.21 7.19
C GLY A 227 17.56 4.69 5.78
N GLN A 228 18.13 3.55 5.40
CA GLN A 228 17.79 2.87 4.15
C GLN A 228 16.60 1.93 4.36
N TYR A 229 15.44 2.33 3.84
CA TYR A 229 14.26 1.47 3.75
C TYR A 229 14.49 0.43 2.61
N PRO A 230 14.01 -0.83 2.69
CA PRO A 230 14.30 -1.90 1.71
C PRO A 230 13.73 -1.55 0.34
N ILE A 231 14.56 -0.81 -0.39
CA ILE A 231 14.34 -0.21 -1.68
C ILE A 231 15.47 -0.73 -2.56
N VAL A 232 15.10 -1.36 -3.66
CA VAL A 232 16.03 -1.66 -4.73
C VAL A 232 16.00 -0.51 -5.72
N TYR A 233 17.16 0.06 -5.98
CA TYR A 233 17.33 1.13 -6.95
C TYR A 233 17.61 0.54 -8.33
N VAL A 234 16.98 1.13 -9.33
CA VAL A 234 17.19 0.84 -10.74
C VAL A 234 17.59 2.14 -11.44
N ASP A 235 18.63 2.09 -12.28
CA ASP A 235 19.17 3.24 -13.02
C ASP A 235 19.78 2.74 -14.34
N ASP A 236 19.23 3.18 -15.48
CA ASP A 236 19.70 2.78 -16.82
C ASP A 236 21.10 3.36 -17.14
N ASP A 237 21.57 4.35 -16.39
CA ASP A 237 22.92 4.90 -16.51
C ASP A 237 24.00 3.99 -15.89
N ASN A 238 23.65 3.01 -15.05
CA ASN A 238 24.61 2.09 -14.44
C ASN A 238 25.04 0.94 -15.38
N ILE A 239 25.48 1.27 -16.60
CA ILE A 239 25.76 0.30 -17.68
C ILE A 239 26.96 -0.65 -17.42
N PHE A 240 27.86 -0.30 -16.50
CA PHE A 240 29.07 -1.08 -16.22
C PHE A 240 28.98 -1.90 -14.92
N GLY A 241 27.94 -1.68 -14.13
CA GLY A 241 27.83 -2.20 -12.78
C GLY A 241 28.89 -1.63 -11.83
N PRO A 242 29.01 -2.20 -10.63
CA PRO A 242 28.29 -3.39 -10.15
C PRO A 242 26.78 -3.15 -10.00
N TRP A 243 26.01 -4.24 -10.01
CA TRP A 243 24.56 -4.23 -9.88
C TRP A 243 24.17 -4.97 -8.60
N ASP A 244 24.05 -4.23 -7.50
CA ASP A 244 23.67 -4.78 -6.19
C ASP A 244 22.34 -4.20 -5.66
N GLY A 245 21.71 -3.29 -6.42
CA GLY A 245 20.43 -2.70 -6.08
C GLY A 245 20.48 -1.58 -5.05
N SER A 246 21.67 -1.23 -4.54
CA SER A 246 21.85 -0.06 -3.69
C SER A 246 21.77 1.24 -4.51
N ILE A 247 21.60 2.37 -3.83
CA ILE A 247 21.56 3.69 -4.47
C ILE A 247 22.84 4.02 -5.29
N ASN A 248 24.00 3.49 -4.89
CA ASN A 248 25.28 3.76 -5.56
C ASN A 248 25.57 2.77 -6.69
N ASN A 249 24.99 1.57 -6.62
CA ASN A 249 25.18 0.48 -7.58
C ASN A 249 23.81 -0.10 -7.98
N PRO A 250 22.90 0.73 -8.51
CA PRO A 250 21.55 0.33 -8.84
C PRO A 250 21.54 -0.76 -9.91
N TYR A 251 20.48 -1.56 -10.00
CA TYR A 251 20.34 -2.47 -11.14
C TYR A 251 20.17 -1.68 -12.43
N LEU A 252 20.70 -2.21 -13.53
CA LEU A 252 20.62 -1.56 -14.84
C LEU A 252 19.17 -1.54 -15.36
N THR A 253 18.41 -2.60 -15.10
CA THR A 253 17.07 -2.77 -15.66
C THR A 253 16.01 -2.89 -14.57
N ILE A 254 14.79 -2.48 -14.89
CA ILE A 254 13.64 -2.60 -14.00
C ILE A 254 13.39 -4.08 -13.71
N GLN A 255 13.46 -4.94 -14.73
CA GLN A 255 13.29 -6.37 -14.53
C GLN A 255 14.34 -6.94 -13.55
N GLN A 256 15.60 -6.51 -13.63
CA GLN A 256 16.61 -6.91 -12.64
C GLN A 256 16.26 -6.44 -11.23
N GLY A 257 15.79 -5.19 -11.09
CA GLY A 257 15.33 -4.67 -9.81
C GLY A 257 14.20 -5.51 -9.21
N ILE A 258 13.23 -5.89 -10.04
CA ILE A 258 12.12 -6.77 -9.65
C ILE A 258 12.63 -8.18 -9.30
N ASP A 259 13.49 -8.76 -10.13
CA ASP A 259 14.00 -10.11 -9.95
C ASP A 259 14.78 -10.26 -8.63
N HIS A 260 15.51 -9.21 -8.21
CA HIS A 260 16.29 -9.17 -6.97
C HIS A 260 15.58 -8.50 -5.79
N SER A 261 14.38 -7.96 -5.99
CA SER A 261 13.50 -7.53 -4.90
C SER A 261 12.80 -8.74 -4.26
N TYR A 262 12.37 -8.59 -3.01
CA TYR A 262 11.47 -9.55 -2.37
C TYR A 262 10.03 -9.02 -2.40
N GLU A 263 9.05 -9.87 -2.08
CA GLU A 263 7.65 -9.43 -1.92
C GLU A 263 7.59 -8.27 -0.89
N GLY A 264 6.75 -7.27 -1.16
CA GLY A 264 6.62 -6.05 -0.35
C GLY A 264 7.64 -4.95 -0.67
N TRP A 265 8.80 -5.29 -1.25
CA TRP A 265 9.84 -4.29 -1.50
C TRP A 265 9.40 -3.21 -2.48
N THR A 266 10.07 -2.06 -2.39
CA THR A 266 9.95 -1.01 -3.39
C THR A 266 11.06 -1.17 -4.43
N VAL A 267 10.69 -1.22 -5.70
CA VAL A 267 11.63 -1.04 -6.80
C VAL A 267 11.55 0.43 -7.20
N PHE A 268 12.53 1.21 -6.77
CA PHE A 268 12.63 2.63 -7.05
C PHE A 268 13.47 2.87 -8.30
N VAL A 269 12.85 3.40 -9.33
CA VAL A 269 13.44 3.55 -10.66
C VAL A 269 13.81 5.02 -10.88
N LYS A 270 15.09 5.27 -11.15
CA LYS A 270 15.64 6.60 -11.41
C LYS A 270 15.14 7.18 -12.73
N ASN A 271 15.36 8.47 -12.94
CA ASN A 271 15.06 9.10 -14.22
C ASN A 271 15.89 8.45 -15.33
N GLY A 272 15.25 8.14 -16.45
CA GLY A 272 15.84 7.27 -17.46
C GLY A 272 14.81 6.82 -18.50
N VAL A 273 15.29 6.17 -19.56
CA VAL A 273 14.42 5.55 -20.58
C VAL A 273 14.70 4.05 -20.64
N TYR A 274 13.84 3.32 -19.96
CA TYR A 274 13.91 1.87 -19.83
C TYR A 274 13.15 1.21 -20.98
N ASN A 275 13.89 0.77 -22.01
CA ASN A 275 13.32 0.01 -23.13
C ASN A 275 13.14 -1.45 -22.70
N GLU A 276 12.00 -1.75 -22.08
CA GLU A 276 11.74 -3.03 -21.41
C GLU A 276 10.28 -3.49 -21.55
N HIS A 277 10.10 -4.81 -21.52
CA HIS A 277 8.80 -5.45 -21.31
C HIS A 277 8.78 -6.07 -19.92
N VAL A 278 8.27 -5.31 -18.96
CA VAL A 278 8.38 -5.65 -17.54
C VAL A 278 7.29 -6.65 -17.14
N LEU A 279 7.69 -7.76 -16.53
CA LEU A 279 6.79 -8.71 -15.90
C LEU A 279 6.86 -8.54 -14.38
N ILE A 280 5.78 -8.02 -13.80
CA ILE A 280 5.62 -7.96 -12.36
C ILE A 280 4.97 -9.27 -11.89
N ASN A 281 5.80 -10.14 -11.33
CA ASN A 281 5.43 -11.47 -10.82
C ASN A 281 5.54 -11.58 -9.28
N LYS A 282 5.79 -10.45 -8.60
CA LYS A 282 5.80 -10.27 -7.16
C LYS A 282 4.87 -9.11 -6.79
N THR A 283 4.34 -9.13 -5.58
CA THR A 283 3.62 -8.00 -4.96
C THR A 283 4.67 -6.98 -4.54
N ILE A 284 4.79 -5.90 -5.30
CA ILE A 284 5.82 -4.88 -5.08
C ILE A 284 5.25 -3.49 -5.34
N ASN A 285 6.00 -2.48 -4.90
CA ASN A 285 5.77 -1.10 -5.22
C ASN A 285 6.76 -0.68 -6.30
N LEU A 286 6.30 -0.63 -7.53
CA LEU A 286 7.12 -0.12 -8.63
C LEU A 286 6.93 1.40 -8.67
N LYS A 287 7.99 2.14 -8.36
CA LYS A 287 7.92 3.60 -8.19
C LYS A 287 8.99 4.30 -9.00
N GLY A 288 8.57 5.15 -9.92
CA GLY A 288 9.46 6.02 -10.67
C GLY A 288 9.79 7.29 -9.88
N GLU A 289 11.01 7.78 -10.04
CA GLU A 289 11.51 8.99 -9.40
C GLU A 289 10.69 10.22 -9.79
N ASN A 290 10.30 10.31 -11.06
CA ASN A 290 9.46 11.39 -11.57
C ASN A 290 8.72 10.97 -12.84
N LYS A 291 7.38 11.08 -12.83
CA LYS A 291 6.55 10.67 -13.96
C LYS A 291 6.88 11.34 -15.30
N PHE A 292 7.54 12.48 -15.33
CA PHE A 292 7.92 13.17 -16.57
C PHE A 292 9.27 12.72 -17.15
N SER A 293 10.08 12.01 -16.36
CA SER A 293 11.46 11.67 -16.75
C SER A 293 11.88 10.23 -16.43
N THR A 294 11.10 9.47 -15.67
CA THR A 294 11.23 8.01 -15.54
C THR A 294 10.30 7.34 -16.55
N ILE A 295 10.84 6.90 -17.68
CA ILE A 295 10.09 6.42 -18.83
C ILE A 295 10.29 4.91 -18.99
N ILE A 296 9.21 4.15 -19.07
CA ILE A 296 9.24 2.74 -19.51
C ILE A 296 8.69 2.70 -20.93
N ASP A 297 9.51 2.27 -21.89
CA ASP A 297 9.24 2.28 -23.31
C ASP A 297 9.09 0.84 -23.84
N GLY A 298 7.97 0.54 -24.50
CA GLY A 298 7.68 -0.78 -25.07
C GLY A 298 8.21 -1.01 -26.48
N ASP A 299 9.01 -0.11 -27.05
CA ASP A 299 9.60 -0.22 -28.39
C ASP A 299 8.57 -0.54 -29.49
N SER A 300 7.35 0.01 -29.33
CA SER A 300 6.19 -0.19 -30.21
C SER A 300 5.73 -1.65 -30.35
N MET A 301 6.01 -2.52 -29.38
CA MET A 301 5.62 -3.92 -29.38
C MET A 301 4.91 -4.34 -28.09
N GLY A 302 3.99 -5.30 -28.18
CA GLY A 302 3.43 -5.99 -27.01
C GLY A 302 2.87 -5.08 -25.90
N HIS A 303 2.93 -5.58 -24.66
CA HIS A 303 2.61 -4.80 -23.47
C HIS A 303 3.90 -4.21 -22.88
N VAL A 304 3.86 -2.98 -22.35
CA VAL A 304 5.04 -2.40 -21.67
C VAL A 304 5.21 -3.05 -20.30
N ILE A 305 4.13 -3.11 -19.51
CA ILE A 305 4.10 -3.76 -18.20
C ILE A 305 2.98 -4.80 -18.15
N THR A 306 3.31 -6.00 -17.69
CA THR A 306 2.35 -7.06 -17.42
C THR A 306 2.29 -7.34 -15.93
N ILE A 307 1.10 -7.19 -15.33
CA ILE A 307 0.85 -7.47 -13.92
C ILE A 307 0.22 -8.86 -13.79
N SER A 308 0.96 -9.78 -13.17
CA SER A 308 0.51 -11.17 -12.94
C SER A 308 0.16 -11.48 -11.48
N LYS A 309 0.49 -10.58 -10.56
CA LYS A 309 0.18 -10.68 -9.12
C LYS A 309 -0.80 -9.59 -8.67
N PRO A 310 -1.62 -9.87 -7.64
CA PRO A 310 -2.51 -8.86 -7.08
C PRO A 310 -1.73 -7.80 -6.29
N HIS A 311 -2.39 -6.70 -5.92
CA HIS A 311 -1.87 -5.68 -4.99
C HIS A 311 -0.56 -4.99 -5.41
N VAL A 312 -0.28 -4.99 -6.72
CA VAL A 312 0.84 -4.22 -7.27
C VAL A 312 0.47 -2.75 -7.30
N ILE A 313 1.39 -1.91 -6.80
CA ILE A 313 1.27 -0.46 -6.86
C ILE A 313 2.27 0.08 -7.88
N ILE A 314 1.81 0.87 -8.84
CA ILE A 314 2.63 1.49 -9.87
C ILE A 314 2.41 3.00 -9.86
N SER A 315 3.49 3.76 -9.65
CA SER A 315 3.42 5.21 -9.64
C SER A 315 4.69 5.90 -10.14
N GLY A 316 4.55 7.13 -10.62
CA GLY A 316 5.70 7.97 -10.95
C GLY A 316 6.37 7.67 -12.29
N PHE A 317 5.68 7.07 -13.25
CA PHE A 317 6.22 6.75 -14.57
C PHE A 317 5.54 7.51 -15.72
N THR A 318 6.30 7.75 -16.79
CA THR A 318 5.73 7.76 -18.14
C THR A 318 5.83 6.34 -18.71
N ILE A 319 4.71 5.79 -19.17
CA ILE A 319 4.64 4.45 -19.78
C ILE A 319 4.20 4.66 -21.22
N GLN A 320 5.05 4.27 -22.17
CA GLN A 320 4.86 4.65 -23.57
C GLN A 320 5.21 3.59 -24.60
N ASN A 321 4.75 3.85 -25.82
CA ASN A 321 5.09 3.07 -27.00
C ASN A 321 4.83 1.57 -26.84
N SER A 322 3.71 1.18 -26.22
CA SER A 322 3.24 -0.19 -26.35
C SER A 322 2.97 -0.53 -27.82
N GLY A 323 2.81 -1.82 -28.10
CA GLY A 323 2.26 -2.26 -29.37
C GLY A 323 0.85 -1.70 -29.64
N LYS A 324 0.47 -1.66 -30.92
CA LYS A 324 -0.79 -1.11 -31.44
C LYS A 324 -1.75 -2.18 -31.97
N ARG A 325 -1.42 -3.47 -31.81
CA ARG A 325 -2.37 -4.54 -32.13
C ARG A 325 -3.50 -4.53 -31.10
N PRO A 326 -4.67 -5.14 -31.42
CA PRO A 326 -5.77 -5.22 -30.48
C PRO A 326 -5.30 -5.74 -29.11
N PHE A 327 -5.68 -5.02 -28.06
CA PHE A 327 -5.40 -5.34 -26.66
C PHE A 327 -3.95 -5.18 -26.18
N GLU A 328 -3.03 -4.69 -27.03
CA GLU A 328 -1.69 -4.27 -26.61
C GLU A 328 -1.77 -2.95 -25.85
N ALA A 329 -1.00 -2.82 -24.75
CA ALA A 329 -1.26 -1.78 -23.75
C ALA A 329 0.01 -1.34 -23.01
N GLY A 330 -0.01 -0.13 -22.47
CA GLY A 330 1.01 0.34 -21.53
C GLY A 330 1.07 -0.57 -20.30
N ILE A 331 -0.05 -0.72 -19.58
CA ILE A 331 -0.20 -1.73 -18.54
C ILE A 331 -1.31 -2.70 -18.90
N LYS A 332 -1.07 -4.00 -18.65
CA LYS A 332 -2.11 -5.03 -18.70
C LYS A 332 -2.15 -5.86 -17.43
N THR A 333 -3.34 -6.03 -16.85
CA THR A 333 -3.58 -6.97 -15.76
C THR A 333 -3.95 -8.36 -16.28
N LEU A 334 -3.49 -9.41 -15.59
CA LEU A 334 -3.81 -10.81 -15.92
C LEU A 334 -4.62 -11.54 -14.82
N SER A 335 -4.87 -10.90 -13.67
CA SER A 335 -5.53 -11.52 -12.51
C SER A 335 -6.99 -11.06 -12.36
N LEU A 336 -7.88 -11.99 -11.98
CA LEU A 336 -9.29 -11.76 -11.60
C LEU A 336 -9.45 -10.86 -10.35
N TYR A 337 -8.41 -10.83 -9.54
CA TYR A 337 -8.34 -10.09 -8.28
C TYR A 337 -7.12 -9.19 -8.30
N SER A 338 -6.89 -8.49 -9.42
CA SER A 338 -5.68 -7.68 -9.60
C SER A 338 -5.51 -6.69 -8.46
N ASN A 339 -6.58 -6.04 -7.99
CA ASN A 339 -6.56 -5.08 -6.88
C ASN A 339 -5.36 -4.13 -7.01
N ALA A 340 -5.06 -3.75 -8.26
CA ALA A 340 -3.86 -2.99 -8.59
C ALA A 340 -4.16 -1.51 -8.38
N THR A 341 -3.17 -0.80 -7.86
CA THR A 341 -3.22 0.66 -7.72
C THR A 341 -2.29 1.26 -8.75
N ILE A 342 -2.85 1.92 -9.76
CA ILE A 342 -2.11 2.58 -10.83
C ILE A 342 -2.36 4.06 -10.68
N GLN A 343 -1.35 4.80 -10.21
CA GLN A 343 -1.54 6.19 -9.82
C GLN A 343 -0.39 7.11 -10.21
N ASP A 344 -0.70 8.38 -10.44
CA ASP A 344 0.32 9.41 -10.65
C ASP A 344 1.28 9.09 -11.83
N ASN A 345 0.78 8.46 -12.89
CA ASN A 345 1.54 8.12 -14.10
C ASN A 345 1.10 8.95 -15.32
N ILE A 346 1.90 8.89 -16.39
CA ILE A 346 1.57 9.37 -17.73
C ILE A 346 1.56 8.17 -18.67
N PHE A 347 0.43 7.89 -19.30
CA PHE A 347 0.31 6.89 -20.36
C PHE A 347 0.28 7.61 -21.68
N GLN A 348 1.33 7.44 -22.50
CA GLN A 348 1.37 8.11 -23.79
C GLN A 348 1.79 7.24 -24.96
N ASP A 349 1.23 7.53 -26.13
CA ASP A 349 1.63 6.90 -27.38
C ASP A 349 1.46 5.37 -27.38
N ASN A 350 0.59 4.81 -26.52
CA ASN A 350 0.29 3.37 -26.42
C ASN A 350 -0.89 2.95 -27.32
N GLY A 351 -1.05 1.65 -27.55
CA GLY A 351 -2.31 1.09 -28.06
C GLY A 351 -3.42 1.44 -27.10
N ILE A 352 -3.48 0.75 -25.97
CA ILE A 352 -4.29 1.15 -24.83
C ILE A 352 -3.36 1.69 -23.74
N GLY A 353 -3.69 2.78 -23.06
CA GLY A 353 -2.88 3.25 -21.92
C GLY A 353 -2.84 2.20 -20.81
N VAL A 354 -4.01 1.86 -20.25
CA VAL A 354 -4.18 0.77 -19.27
C VAL A 354 -5.29 -0.15 -19.74
N PHE A 355 -5.02 -1.46 -19.76
CA PHE A 355 -6.02 -2.48 -20.06
C PHE A 355 -6.30 -3.34 -18.81
N LEU A 356 -7.48 -3.11 -18.22
CA LEU A 356 -7.99 -3.92 -17.12
C LEU A 356 -8.81 -5.07 -17.69
N ASN A 357 -8.30 -6.30 -17.55
CA ASN A 357 -8.87 -7.46 -18.24
C ASN A 357 -9.10 -8.67 -17.33
N TYR A 358 -10.11 -9.47 -17.74
CA TYR A 358 -10.33 -10.91 -17.49
C TYR A 358 -11.22 -11.24 -16.27
N ALA A 359 -12.18 -12.18 -16.22
CA ALA A 359 -12.76 -13.15 -17.17
C ALA A 359 -14.22 -13.53 -16.81
N TYR A 360 -14.92 -14.09 -17.82
CA TYR A 360 -16.15 -14.90 -17.75
C TYR A 360 -16.06 -15.99 -16.67
N THR A 361 -16.64 -15.76 -15.50
CA THR A 361 -16.92 -16.80 -14.49
C THR A 361 -18.26 -16.53 -13.81
N GLU A 362 -18.80 -17.54 -13.12
CA GLU A 362 -20.13 -17.51 -12.49
C GLU A 362 -20.23 -16.49 -11.33
N ASP A 363 -19.10 -15.97 -10.82
CA ASP A 363 -19.00 -15.12 -9.63
C ASP A 363 -18.50 -13.68 -9.97
N TYR A 364 -18.87 -13.19 -11.16
CA TYR A 364 -18.34 -11.97 -11.76
C TYR A 364 -18.57 -10.69 -10.91
N GLU A 365 -19.57 -10.64 -10.04
CA GLU A 365 -19.93 -9.42 -9.30
C GLU A 365 -18.84 -8.94 -8.31
N LYS A 366 -17.83 -9.75 -8.00
CA LYS A 366 -16.77 -9.45 -7.01
C LYS A 366 -15.37 -9.19 -7.58
N SER A 367 -15.21 -9.09 -8.90
CA SER A 367 -13.87 -9.01 -9.50
C SER A 367 -13.18 -7.63 -9.35
N SER A 368 -11.84 -7.68 -9.42
CA SER A 368 -10.91 -6.64 -9.86
C SER A 368 -10.52 -5.46 -8.95
N TRP A 369 -11.45 -4.74 -8.30
CA TRP A 369 -11.17 -3.66 -7.32
C TRP A 369 -9.94 -2.78 -7.62
N ASN A 370 -9.72 -2.42 -8.90
CA ASN A 370 -8.54 -1.63 -9.26
C ASN A 370 -8.80 -0.16 -8.94
N VAL A 371 -7.73 0.53 -8.55
CA VAL A 371 -7.74 1.97 -8.33
C VAL A 371 -6.87 2.62 -9.40
N ILE A 372 -7.49 3.42 -10.26
CA ILE A 372 -6.84 4.20 -11.31
C ILE A 372 -7.02 5.67 -10.96
N HIS A 373 -6.00 6.33 -10.44
CA HIS A 373 -6.16 7.72 -10.02
C HIS A 373 -4.99 8.67 -10.32
N ASN A 374 -5.29 9.95 -10.53
CA ASN A 374 -4.28 10.98 -10.80
C ASN A 374 -3.34 10.72 -12.00
N ASN A 375 -3.79 9.91 -12.97
CA ASN A 375 -3.01 9.63 -14.17
C ASN A 375 -3.35 10.58 -15.32
N LEU A 376 -2.40 10.79 -16.22
CA LEU A 376 -2.62 11.43 -17.52
C LEU A 376 -2.57 10.39 -18.63
N PHE A 377 -3.65 10.23 -19.38
CA PHE A 377 -3.74 9.36 -20.55
C PHE A 377 -3.79 10.23 -21.81
N THR A 378 -2.73 10.22 -22.62
CA THR A 378 -2.66 11.07 -23.81
C THR A 378 -2.03 10.44 -25.04
N ARG A 379 -2.54 10.74 -26.24
CA ARG A 379 -2.03 10.18 -27.52
C ARG A 379 -2.01 8.65 -27.58
N ASN A 380 -2.83 7.97 -26.76
CA ASN A 380 -3.05 6.54 -26.92
C ASN A 380 -4.08 6.29 -28.03
N ILE A 381 -4.33 5.04 -28.44
CA ILE A 381 -5.56 4.74 -29.19
C ILE A 381 -6.73 4.94 -28.23
N ASP A 382 -6.79 4.12 -27.18
CA ASP A 382 -7.70 4.30 -26.06
C ASP A 382 -6.92 4.65 -24.79
N GLY A 383 -7.44 5.56 -23.99
CA GLY A 383 -6.80 5.90 -22.70
C GLY A 383 -6.85 4.72 -21.74
N LEU A 384 -8.05 4.31 -21.36
CA LEU A 384 -8.29 3.19 -20.45
C LEU A 384 -9.35 2.27 -21.05
N TYR A 385 -9.02 0.98 -21.16
CA TYR A 385 -9.97 -0.05 -21.58
C TYR A 385 -10.30 -0.98 -20.41
N ILE A 386 -11.58 -1.10 -20.12
CA ILE A 386 -12.10 -1.91 -19.01
C ILE A 386 -12.99 -3.01 -19.59
N HIS A 387 -12.53 -4.24 -19.50
CA HIS A 387 -13.21 -5.39 -20.08
C HIS A 387 -13.38 -6.49 -19.03
N TRP A 388 -14.64 -6.78 -18.67
CA TRP A 388 -14.99 -7.78 -17.65
C TRP A 388 -14.36 -7.51 -16.27
N SER A 389 -14.23 -6.24 -15.91
CA SER A 389 -13.61 -5.80 -14.66
C SER A 389 -14.60 -4.94 -13.88
N ASN A 390 -14.98 -5.39 -12.68
CA ASN A 390 -16.01 -4.72 -11.88
C ASN A 390 -15.40 -3.94 -10.71
N ASN A 391 -16.21 -3.14 -10.03
CA ASN A 391 -15.86 -2.46 -8.78
C ASN A 391 -14.57 -1.61 -8.87
N ASN A 392 -14.27 -1.03 -10.03
CA ASN A 392 -13.08 -0.21 -10.19
C ASN A 392 -13.37 1.23 -9.75
N GLU A 393 -12.34 1.88 -9.21
CA GLU A 393 -12.34 3.30 -8.90
C GLU A 393 -11.46 4.04 -9.91
N ILE A 394 -12.07 4.92 -10.70
CA ILE A 394 -11.39 5.73 -11.71
C ILE A 394 -11.60 7.19 -11.34
N THR A 395 -10.62 7.77 -10.65
CA THR A 395 -10.79 9.08 -10.03
C THR A 395 -9.68 10.06 -10.37
N SER A 396 -10.02 11.33 -10.59
CA SER A 396 -9.02 12.40 -10.75
C SER A 396 -8.01 12.20 -11.89
N ASN A 397 -8.37 11.45 -12.93
CA ASN A 397 -7.51 11.25 -14.10
C ASN A 397 -7.81 12.28 -15.19
N VAL A 398 -6.84 12.49 -16.09
CA VAL A 398 -7.00 13.31 -17.29
C VAL A 398 -6.86 12.43 -18.52
N PHE A 399 -7.89 12.34 -19.34
CA PHE A 399 -7.91 11.64 -20.62
C PHE A 399 -7.93 12.68 -21.74
N ARG A 400 -6.80 12.90 -22.40
CA ARG A 400 -6.64 13.96 -23.38
C ARG A 400 -5.99 13.53 -24.69
N ASP A 401 -6.51 13.99 -25.83
CA ASP A 401 -5.87 13.78 -27.15
C ASP A 401 -5.68 12.30 -27.52
N ASN A 402 -6.54 11.40 -27.04
CA ASN A 402 -6.51 10.00 -27.45
C ASN A 402 -7.16 9.83 -28.84
N ALA A 403 -6.68 8.86 -29.61
CA ALA A 403 -7.01 8.70 -31.02
C ALA A 403 -8.40 8.08 -31.24
N ASP A 404 -8.94 7.43 -30.21
CA ASP A 404 -10.32 6.99 -30.11
C ASP A 404 -10.89 7.45 -28.75
N ASP A 405 -11.17 6.55 -27.80
CA ASP A 405 -11.88 6.89 -26.58
C ASP A 405 -10.96 7.29 -25.41
N GLY A 406 -11.45 8.18 -24.54
CA GLY A 406 -10.81 8.43 -23.25
C GLY A 406 -10.90 7.18 -22.36
N ILE A 407 -12.12 6.72 -22.12
CA ILE A 407 -12.41 5.43 -21.48
C ILE A 407 -13.38 4.64 -22.37
N GLU A 408 -13.00 3.42 -22.72
CA GLU A 408 -13.92 2.39 -23.23
C GLU A 408 -14.22 1.37 -22.12
N MET A 409 -15.50 1.10 -21.87
CA MET A 409 -15.93 0.13 -20.88
C MET A 409 -16.88 -0.90 -21.50
N GLU A 410 -16.49 -2.17 -21.43
CA GLU A 410 -17.24 -3.32 -21.94
C GLU A 410 -17.53 -4.33 -20.82
N ALA A 411 -18.80 -4.77 -20.72
CA ALA A 411 -19.25 -5.80 -19.79
C ALA A 411 -18.79 -5.59 -18.33
N SER A 412 -18.76 -4.34 -17.88
CA SER A 412 -18.18 -3.94 -16.59
C SER A 412 -19.15 -3.09 -15.77
N LYS A 413 -19.24 -3.37 -14.47
CA LYS A 413 -20.30 -2.91 -13.58
C LYS A 413 -19.75 -2.33 -12.28
N TYR A 414 -20.61 -1.59 -11.58
CA TYR A 414 -20.40 -1.11 -10.21
C TYR A 414 -19.14 -0.24 -10.03
N SER A 415 -18.63 0.34 -11.11
CA SER A 415 -17.43 1.17 -11.08
C SER A 415 -17.78 2.63 -10.80
N LEU A 416 -16.88 3.32 -10.13
CA LEU A 416 -16.93 4.74 -9.85
C LEU A 416 -16.05 5.49 -10.85
N ILE A 417 -16.62 6.45 -11.57
CA ILE A 417 -15.92 7.37 -12.47
C ILE A 417 -16.18 8.79 -11.98
N GLU A 418 -15.21 9.36 -11.26
CA GLU A 418 -15.42 10.64 -10.57
C GLU A 418 -14.24 11.61 -10.69
N ASN A 419 -14.53 12.91 -10.83
CA ASN A 419 -13.53 13.98 -10.89
C ASN A 419 -12.50 13.84 -12.03
N ASN A 420 -12.82 13.10 -13.09
CA ASN A 420 -11.93 12.96 -14.26
C ASN A 420 -12.17 14.10 -15.25
N ILE A 421 -11.12 14.47 -15.98
CA ILE A 421 -11.17 15.42 -17.08
C ILE A 421 -11.03 14.63 -18.38
N PHE A 422 -12.01 14.77 -19.27
CA PHE A 422 -11.95 14.28 -20.64
C PHE A 422 -11.80 15.49 -21.54
N GLU A 423 -10.78 15.52 -22.39
CA GLU A 423 -10.53 16.67 -23.27
C GLU A 423 -9.99 16.24 -24.65
N GLU A 424 -10.59 16.71 -25.74
CA GLU A 424 -10.02 16.55 -27.10
C GLU A 424 -9.74 15.09 -27.55
N ASN A 425 -10.43 14.10 -26.99
CA ASN A 425 -10.39 12.73 -27.51
C ASN A 425 -11.18 12.64 -28.83
N LYS A 426 -10.65 11.92 -29.83
CA LYS A 426 -11.24 11.89 -31.18
C LYS A 426 -12.53 11.08 -31.26
N GLY A 427 -12.65 10.04 -30.45
CA GLY A 427 -13.86 9.27 -30.22
C GLY A 427 -14.76 9.94 -29.17
N TYR A 428 -15.10 9.19 -28.14
CA TYR A 428 -15.86 9.63 -26.97
C TYR A 428 -14.93 9.93 -25.79
N GLY A 429 -15.32 10.86 -24.92
CA GLY A 429 -14.69 10.98 -23.61
C GLY A 429 -14.90 9.69 -22.81
N LEU A 430 -16.15 9.21 -22.79
CA LEU A 430 -16.53 7.95 -22.14
C LEU A 430 -17.50 7.16 -23.02
N TYR A 431 -17.12 5.93 -23.36
CA TYR A 431 -17.94 4.97 -24.09
C TYR A 431 -18.31 3.76 -23.22
N LEU A 432 -19.61 3.57 -22.96
CA LEU A 432 -20.12 2.44 -22.18
C LEU A 432 -20.87 1.46 -23.08
N ARG A 433 -20.38 0.23 -23.24
CA ARG A 433 -21.04 -0.76 -24.10
C ARG A 433 -21.21 -2.16 -23.48
N ALA A 434 -22.01 -2.98 -24.16
CA ALA A 434 -22.25 -4.40 -23.87
C ALA A 434 -22.53 -4.70 -22.39
N ALA A 435 -23.67 -4.25 -21.90
CA ALA A 435 -24.12 -4.50 -20.51
C ALA A 435 -23.24 -3.90 -19.40
N SER A 436 -22.50 -2.83 -19.69
CA SER A 436 -21.77 -2.05 -18.66
C SER A 436 -22.74 -1.26 -17.78
N HIS A 437 -23.28 -1.88 -16.75
CA HIS A 437 -24.42 -1.39 -15.99
C HIS A 437 -24.06 -0.88 -14.59
N GLN A 438 -24.94 -0.05 -14.04
CA GLN A 438 -24.89 0.34 -12.61
C GLN A 438 -23.57 1.02 -12.21
N ASN A 439 -22.98 1.77 -13.13
CA ASN A 439 -21.81 2.59 -12.86
C ASN A 439 -22.24 3.97 -12.34
N ASN A 440 -21.39 4.59 -11.52
CA ASN A 440 -21.60 5.92 -10.96
C ASN A 440 -20.65 6.91 -11.64
N ILE A 441 -21.20 7.83 -12.45
CA ILE A 441 -20.43 8.81 -13.21
C ILE A 441 -20.79 10.21 -12.74
N LYS A 442 -19.90 10.81 -11.94
CA LYS A 442 -20.18 12.09 -11.29
C LYS A 442 -19.01 13.05 -11.27
N HIS A 443 -19.29 14.35 -11.30
CA HIS A 443 -18.26 15.39 -11.19
C HIS A 443 -17.13 15.32 -12.23
N ASN A 444 -17.37 14.72 -13.39
CA ASN A 444 -16.40 14.69 -14.47
C ASN A 444 -16.57 15.91 -15.40
N ASP A 445 -15.49 16.33 -16.02
CA ASP A 445 -15.47 17.45 -16.95
C ASP A 445 -15.26 16.94 -18.38
N PHE A 446 -16.27 17.10 -19.24
CA PHE A 446 -16.18 16.72 -20.65
C PHE A 446 -16.03 17.98 -21.53
N ILE A 447 -14.85 18.14 -22.15
CA ILE A 447 -14.42 19.38 -22.79
C ILE A 447 -13.96 19.11 -24.24
N ASN A 448 -14.29 19.99 -25.17
CA ASN A 448 -13.88 20.00 -26.59
C ASN A 448 -14.14 18.67 -27.33
N HIS A 449 -15.25 17.98 -27.04
CA HIS A 449 -15.61 16.75 -27.77
C HIS A 449 -16.64 17.01 -28.87
N LYS A 450 -16.53 16.25 -29.96
CA LYS A 450 -17.61 16.18 -30.97
C LYS A 450 -18.83 15.44 -30.41
N THR A 451 -18.60 14.36 -29.68
CA THR A 451 -19.58 13.65 -28.87
C THR A 451 -18.93 13.29 -27.54
N HIS A 452 -19.40 13.88 -26.43
CA HIS A 452 -18.77 13.70 -25.12
C HIS A 452 -18.87 12.26 -24.61
N VAL A 453 -20.05 11.66 -24.75
CA VAL A 453 -20.38 10.35 -24.19
C VAL A 453 -21.31 9.61 -25.14
N TYR A 454 -21.13 8.30 -25.23
CA TYR A 454 -22.11 7.40 -25.86
C TYR A 454 -22.30 6.15 -25.00
N PHE A 455 -23.50 5.59 -25.04
CA PHE A 455 -23.79 4.31 -24.39
C PHE A 455 -24.54 3.38 -25.34
N ASP A 456 -24.15 2.11 -25.35
CA ASP A 456 -24.69 1.07 -26.21
C ASP A 456 -25.03 -0.18 -25.39
N GLY A 457 -26.33 -0.48 -25.24
CA GLY A 457 -26.75 -1.62 -24.42
C GLY A 457 -26.32 -1.48 -22.95
N SER A 458 -26.21 -0.25 -22.46
CA SER A 458 -25.74 0.08 -21.12
C SER A 458 -26.82 0.87 -20.35
N LEU A 459 -27.29 0.30 -19.24
CA LEU A 459 -28.46 0.72 -18.48
C LEU A 459 -28.13 0.98 -17.00
N LYS A 460 -29.00 1.73 -16.33
CA LYS A 460 -28.96 2.02 -14.88
C LYS A 460 -27.68 2.70 -14.41
N ASN A 461 -26.94 3.35 -15.30
CA ASN A 461 -25.84 4.23 -14.91
C ASN A 461 -26.40 5.53 -14.34
N ILE A 462 -25.80 5.99 -13.26
CA ILE A 462 -26.15 7.22 -12.57
C ILE A 462 -25.20 8.31 -13.03
N TRP A 463 -25.76 9.42 -13.52
CA TRP A 463 -25.02 10.59 -13.97
C TRP A 463 -25.40 11.78 -13.10
N GLN A 464 -24.40 12.39 -12.47
CA GLN A 464 -24.67 13.52 -11.58
C GLN A 464 -23.56 14.55 -11.59
N ARG A 465 -23.92 15.84 -11.75
CA ARG A 465 -23.01 16.99 -11.58
C ARG A 465 -21.76 16.94 -12.48
N ASN A 466 -21.88 16.37 -13.67
CA ASN A 466 -20.82 16.45 -14.67
C ASN A 466 -20.85 17.83 -15.37
N TYR A 467 -19.70 18.33 -15.78
CA TYR A 467 -19.57 19.54 -16.60
C TYR A 467 -19.51 19.17 -18.08
N TRP A 468 -20.13 20.01 -18.91
CA TRP A 468 -20.22 19.82 -20.36
C TRP A 468 -20.05 21.17 -21.05
N ASP A 469 -19.06 21.28 -21.93
CA ASP A 469 -18.69 22.55 -22.55
C ASP A 469 -19.58 22.99 -23.73
N ASP A 470 -20.49 22.13 -24.17
CA ASP A 470 -21.38 22.35 -25.31
C ASP A 470 -22.66 23.11 -24.96
N SER A 471 -23.06 23.22 -23.68
CA SER A 471 -24.24 23.98 -23.28
C SER A 471 -24.40 24.16 -21.76
N ASN A 472 -25.00 25.29 -21.37
CA ASN A 472 -25.32 25.62 -19.97
C ASN A 472 -26.63 24.97 -19.49
N TRP A 473 -26.63 23.65 -19.32
CA TRP A 473 -27.76 22.92 -18.73
C TRP A 473 -27.84 23.15 -17.22
N ILE A 474 -29.02 23.48 -16.69
CA ILE A 474 -29.17 23.85 -15.27
C ILE A 474 -29.73 22.70 -14.41
N LEU A 475 -30.57 21.83 -14.98
CA LEU A 475 -31.28 20.80 -14.21
C LEU A 475 -31.06 19.38 -14.77
N LEU A 476 -31.25 19.20 -16.07
CA LEU A 476 -31.16 17.91 -16.76
C LEU A 476 -30.43 18.07 -18.08
N LYS A 477 -29.28 17.41 -18.26
CA LYS A 477 -28.65 17.27 -19.58
C LYS A 477 -28.98 15.89 -20.15
N PRO A 478 -29.58 15.79 -21.35
CA PRO A 478 -29.82 14.50 -22.00
C PRO A 478 -28.49 13.90 -22.49
N ILE A 479 -28.28 12.62 -22.17
CA ILE A 479 -27.19 11.80 -22.68
C ILE A 479 -27.82 10.80 -23.64
N ARG A 480 -27.35 10.78 -24.88
CA ARG A 480 -27.92 9.93 -25.94
C ARG A 480 -27.14 8.63 -26.08
N GLY A 481 -27.85 7.56 -26.39
CA GLY A 481 -27.28 6.26 -26.70
C GLY A 481 -28.36 5.36 -27.28
N GLN A 482 -28.19 4.05 -27.11
CA GLN A 482 -29.15 3.06 -27.59
C GLN A 482 -29.34 1.90 -26.62
N ILE A 483 -30.52 1.28 -26.69
CA ILE A 483 -30.79 -0.01 -26.05
C ILE A 483 -30.35 -1.13 -27.01
N ASP A 484 -29.67 -2.12 -26.46
CA ASP A 484 -29.10 -3.27 -27.17
C ASP A 484 -30.13 -4.01 -28.07
N ILE A 485 -29.64 -4.63 -29.14
CA ILE A 485 -30.29 -5.54 -30.10
C ILE A 485 -31.16 -4.90 -31.21
N TYR A 486 -31.53 -3.61 -31.18
CA TYR A 486 -32.39 -3.01 -32.22
C TYR A 486 -32.07 -1.57 -32.64
N ASP A 487 -30.90 -1.03 -32.29
CA ASP A 487 -30.53 0.39 -32.52
C ASP A 487 -31.62 1.36 -32.03
N ILE A 488 -32.35 0.98 -30.98
CA ILE A 488 -33.46 1.77 -30.45
C ILE A 488 -32.84 2.96 -29.71
N PRO A 489 -33.06 4.21 -30.16
CA PRO A 489 -32.50 5.36 -29.49
C PRO A 489 -33.01 5.44 -28.04
N TRP A 490 -32.09 5.71 -27.12
CA TRP A 490 -32.39 5.86 -25.71
C TRP A 490 -31.72 7.11 -25.14
N ILE A 491 -32.30 7.63 -24.07
CA ILE A 491 -31.84 8.83 -23.41
C ILE A 491 -31.71 8.54 -21.91
N ASN A 492 -30.54 8.88 -21.37
CA ASN A 492 -30.32 9.01 -19.93
C ASN A 492 -30.17 10.51 -19.60
N PHE A 493 -30.09 10.88 -18.32
CA PHE A 493 -29.95 12.27 -17.91
C PHE A 493 -28.84 12.42 -16.87
N ASP A 494 -27.98 13.42 -17.09
CA ASP A 494 -27.14 13.96 -16.04
C ASP A 494 -27.96 14.88 -15.14
N LEU A 495 -28.02 14.53 -13.86
CA LEU A 495 -28.78 15.27 -12.85
C LEU A 495 -27.93 16.40 -12.27
N PHE A 496 -28.46 17.62 -12.31
CA PHE A 496 -27.78 18.83 -11.84
C PHE A 496 -26.39 19.05 -12.47
N PRO A 497 -26.29 19.16 -13.81
CA PRO A 497 -25.00 19.39 -14.49
C PRO A 497 -24.27 20.61 -13.90
N SER A 498 -22.95 20.52 -13.81
CA SER A 498 -22.15 21.63 -13.30
C SER A 498 -22.13 22.79 -14.30
N LEU A 499 -22.18 24.03 -13.80
CA LEU A 499 -22.14 25.24 -14.62
C LEU A 499 -20.72 25.70 -14.98
N LYS A 500 -19.72 25.09 -14.35
CA LYS A 500 -18.30 25.35 -14.56
C LYS A 500 -17.52 24.04 -14.36
N PRO A 501 -16.29 23.94 -14.90
CA PRO A 501 -15.41 22.81 -14.61
C PRO A 501 -15.32 22.54 -13.10
N ASN A 502 -15.32 21.27 -12.72
CA ASN A 502 -15.28 20.84 -11.32
C ASN A 502 -13.88 20.97 -10.72
N ASN A 503 -12.83 20.93 -11.56
CA ASN A 503 -11.42 21.01 -11.16
C ASN A 503 -10.76 22.36 -11.47
#